data_AF-A0A0B2X3D2-F1
#
_entry.id   AF-A0A0B2X3D2-F1
#
_cell.length_a   1.000
_cell.length_b   1.000
_cell.length_c   1.000
_cell.angle_alpha   90.00
_cell.angle_beta   90.00
_cell.angle_gamma   90.00
#
_symmetry.space_group_name_H-M   'P 1'
#
loop_
_entity.id
_entity.type
_entity.pdbx_description
1 polymer ?
#
loop_
_entity_poly.entity_id
_entity_poly.type
_entity_poly.pdbx_seq_one_letter_code
_entity_poly.pdbx_strand_id
1 'polypeptide(L)'
;MSSSTRDKLYLPVVATQLVGMLTLDLVPFYPSLLWQSPSAPLHPIVSLRKWWTTHSGDPYFASSTREPWFEAFLYVELLIQLPLTLYLAYKLGSMKPTSGPTELAGLVYACLTFMGSTACAYDIWYMGADKLRAEHKPQLFWGTYLPFAVIPALMAVDMYLRLLARVYDHPKRP
;
A
#
# COMPACT_ATOMS: atom_id res chain seq x y z
N MET A 1 11.60 -19.68 -13.57
CA MET A 1 11.04 -19.84 -12.21
C MET A 1 9.55 -20.10 -12.34
N SER A 2 8.95 -21.05 -11.60
CA SER A 2 7.50 -21.26 -11.68
C SER A 2 6.76 -20.01 -11.19
N SER A 3 5.57 -19.72 -11.73
CA SER A 3 4.79 -18.53 -11.35
C SER A 3 4.61 -18.43 -9.82
N SER A 4 4.47 -19.57 -9.14
CA SER A 4 4.32 -19.65 -7.68
C SER A 4 5.50 -19.06 -6.89
N THR A 5 6.75 -19.20 -7.36
CA THR A 5 7.89 -18.61 -6.63
C THR A 5 7.94 -17.09 -6.75
N ARG A 6 7.58 -16.56 -7.93
CA ARG A 6 7.53 -15.11 -8.16
C ARG A 6 6.40 -14.46 -7.38
N ASP A 7 5.25 -15.14 -7.29
CA ASP A 7 4.07 -14.66 -6.58
C ASP A 7 4.35 -14.50 -5.07
N LYS A 8 5.19 -15.37 -4.50
CA LYS A 8 5.67 -15.26 -3.11
C LYS A 8 6.57 -14.05 -2.84
N LEU A 9 7.21 -13.48 -3.86
CA LEU A 9 8.03 -12.26 -3.71
C LEU A 9 7.17 -11.02 -3.50
N TYR A 10 5.93 -11.01 -4.01
CA TYR A 10 5.01 -9.89 -3.83
C TYR A 10 4.28 -9.93 -2.48
N LEU A 11 4.14 -11.12 -1.87
CA LEU A 11 3.42 -11.30 -0.61
C LEU A 11 3.97 -10.41 0.53
N PRO A 12 5.28 -10.32 0.79
CA PRO A 12 5.79 -9.42 1.83
C PRO A 12 5.35 -7.98 1.63
N VAL A 13 5.41 -7.45 0.41
CA VAL A 13 5.00 -6.07 0.11
C VAL A 13 3.50 -5.87 0.31
N VAL A 14 2.68 -6.80 -0.18
CA VAL A 14 1.22 -6.76 0.01
C VAL A 14 0.86 -6.85 1.49
N ALA A 15 1.54 -7.72 2.25
CA ALA A 15 1.32 -7.88 3.67
C ALA A 15 1.76 -6.65 4.47
N THR A 16 2.91 -6.06 4.15
CA THR A 16 3.37 -4.82 4.79
C THR A 16 2.44 -3.66 4.45
N GLN A 17 1.96 -3.53 3.21
CA GLN A 17 0.95 -2.53 2.85
C GLN A 17 -0.31 -2.75 3.68
N LEU A 18 -0.81 -3.99 3.80
CA LEU A 18 -2.00 -4.27 4.58
C LEU A 18 -1.84 -3.85 6.05
N VAL A 19 -0.70 -4.15 6.65
CA VAL A 19 -0.40 -3.73 8.03
C VAL A 19 -0.34 -2.20 8.11
N GLY A 20 0.36 -1.52 7.20
CA GLY A 20 0.43 -0.06 7.14
C GLY A 20 -0.95 0.57 7.03
N MET A 21 -1.77 0.09 6.11
CA MET A 21 -3.16 0.53 5.92
C MET A 21 -3.98 0.41 7.20
N LEU A 22 -3.92 -0.75 7.87
CA LEU A 22 -4.73 -1.00 9.06
C LEU A 22 -4.23 -0.30 10.32
N THR A 23 -2.92 -0.02 10.41
CA THR A 23 -2.29 0.51 11.63
C THR A 23 -1.95 2.00 11.55
N LEU A 24 -1.81 2.52 10.34
CA LEU A 24 -1.56 3.91 10.04
C LEU A 24 -2.76 4.41 9.23
N ASP A 25 -2.79 4.20 7.93
CA ASP A 25 -3.54 5.00 6.96
C ASP A 25 -5.03 5.13 7.29
N LEU A 26 -5.68 4.01 7.65
CA LEU A 26 -7.13 3.92 7.82
C LEU A 26 -7.63 4.14 9.25
N VAL A 27 -6.72 4.32 10.21
CA VAL A 27 -7.08 4.63 11.62
C VAL A 27 -8.05 5.81 11.75
N PRO A 28 -7.94 6.90 10.97
CA PRO A 28 -8.90 8.00 11.04
C PRO A 28 -10.34 7.60 10.70
N PHE A 29 -10.55 6.50 9.97
CA PHE A 29 -11.88 5.98 9.65
C PHE A 29 -12.42 5.03 10.71
N TYR A 30 -11.61 4.64 11.70
CA TYR A 30 -12.10 3.79 12.79
C TYR A 30 -13.02 4.58 13.71
N PRO A 31 -14.13 3.99 14.17
CA PRO A 31 -14.98 4.60 15.18
C PRO A 31 -14.14 5.05 16.38
N SER A 32 -14.26 6.33 16.76
CA SER A 32 -13.48 6.96 17.84
C SER A 32 -13.52 6.18 19.15
N LEU A 33 -14.66 5.55 19.45
CA LEU A 33 -14.89 4.69 20.61
C LEU A 33 -13.87 3.53 20.73
N LEU A 34 -13.31 3.08 19.61
CA LEU A 34 -12.40 1.93 19.60
C LEU A 34 -10.95 2.30 19.93
N TRP A 35 -10.54 3.56 19.78
CA TRP A 35 -9.13 3.95 19.87
C TRP A 35 -8.84 5.21 20.69
N GLN A 36 -9.80 6.12 20.89
CA GLN A 36 -9.52 7.40 21.57
C GLN A 36 -9.27 7.25 23.07
N SER A 37 -10.10 6.46 23.77
CA SER A 37 -9.93 6.26 25.21
C SER A 37 -8.71 5.37 25.49
N PRO A 38 -7.90 5.65 26.54
CA PRO A 38 -6.83 4.77 26.98
C PRO A 38 -7.26 3.34 27.31
N SER A 39 -8.54 3.17 27.68
CA SER A 39 -9.15 1.86 27.96
C SER A 39 -9.72 1.16 26.73
N ALA A 40 -9.70 1.79 25.56
CA ALA A 40 -10.28 1.24 24.35
C ALA A 40 -9.42 0.11 23.76
N PRO A 41 -10.02 -0.91 23.14
CA PRO A 41 -9.31 -2.11 22.70
C PRO A 41 -8.25 -1.82 21.62
N LEU A 42 -8.47 -0.82 20.77
CA LEU A 42 -7.52 -0.42 19.73
C LEU A 42 -6.66 0.78 20.13
N HIS A 43 -6.70 1.23 21.39
CA HIS A 43 -5.85 2.34 21.84
C HIS A 43 -4.34 2.17 21.54
N PRO A 44 -3.75 0.96 21.60
CA PRO A 44 -2.35 0.76 21.23
C PRO A 44 -1.97 1.27 19.82
N ILE A 45 -2.94 1.38 18.91
CA ILE A 45 -2.73 1.93 17.56
C ILE A 45 -2.30 3.40 17.58
N VAL A 46 -2.76 4.17 18.58
CA VAL A 46 -2.41 5.58 18.75
C VAL A 46 -0.94 5.69 19.14
N SER A 47 -0.48 4.84 20.05
CA SER A 47 0.93 4.76 20.46
C SER A 47 1.82 4.35 19.30
N LEU A 48 1.39 3.38 18.49
CA LEU A 48 2.12 2.95 17.29
C LEU A 48 2.23 4.08 16.26
N ARG A 49 1.12 4.78 15.96
CA ARG A 49 1.13 5.95 15.06
C ARG A 49 2.06 7.05 15.56
N LYS A 50 2.00 7.36 16.86
CA LYS A 50 2.88 8.37 17.47
C LYS A 50 4.35 7.97 17.40
N TRP A 51 4.65 6.70 17.68
CA TRP A 51 6.00 6.16 17.54
C TRP A 51 6.48 6.27 16.10
N TRP A 52 5.65 5.88 15.12
CA TRP A 52 5.97 5.97 13.70
C TRP A 52 6.29 7.41 13.32
N THR A 53 5.38 8.36 13.53
CA THR A 53 5.58 9.76 13.14
C THR A 53 6.79 10.41 13.82
N THR A 54 7.11 10.00 15.05
CA THR A 54 8.31 10.50 15.75
C THR A 54 9.59 9.89 15.19
N HIS A 55 9.57 8.61 14.83
CA HIS A 55 10.74 7.90 14.32
C HIS A 55 11.04 8.22 12.86
N SER A 56 10.01 8.20 12.01
CA SER A 56 10.12 8.39 10.56
C SER A 56 10.04 9.85 10.13
N GLY A 57 9.54 10.75 10.99
CA GLY A 57 9.27 12.14 10.62
C GLY A 57 8.16 12.28 9.57
N ASP A 58 7.32 11.26 9.38
CA ASP A 58 6.35 11.19 8.29
C ASP A 58 5.28 12.30 8.39
N PRO A 59 5.28 13.27 7.46
CA PRO A 59 4.45 14.46 7.55
C PRO A 59 2.98 14.15 7.30
N TYR A 60 2.67 13.10 6.54
CA TYR A 60 1.30 12.77 6.14
C TYR A 60 0.48 12.22 7.31
N PHE A 61 1.14 11.58 8.28
CA PHE A 61 0.50 11.06 9.48
C PHE A 61 0.71 11.91 10.72
N ALA A 62 1.71 12.79 10.73
CA ALA A 62 2.01 13.70 11.84
C ALA A 62 1.11 14.94 11.86
N SER A 63 0.70 15.44 10.69
CA SER A 63 -0.14 16.63 10.57
C SER A 63 -1.60 16.35 10.95
N SER A 64 -2.21 17.27 11.71
CA SER A 64 -3.65 17.25 11.99
C SER A 64 -4.49 17.69 10.78
N THR A 65 -3.90 18.51 9.90
CA THR A 65 -4.51 18.94 8.62
C THR A 65 -3.89 18.16 7.48
N ARG A 66 -4.69 17.31 6.83
CA ARG A 66 -4.27 16.56 5.64
C ARG A 66 -4.43 17.42 4.40
N GLU A 67 -3.50 17.28 3.48
CA GLU A 67 -3.64 17.86 2.15
C GLU A 67 -4.82 17.16 1.43
N PRO A 68 -5.69 17.89 0.71
CA PRO A 68 -6.90 17.31 0.10
C PRO A 68 -6.63 16.15 -0.86
N TRP A 69 -5.51 16.19 -1.59
CA TRP A 69 -5.12 15.11 -2.50
C TRP A 69 -4.79 13.82 -1.74
N PHE A 70 -4.15 13.94 -0.58
CA PHE A 70 -3.79 12.79 0.25
C PHE A 70 -5.03 12.19 0.90
N GLU A 71 -5.96 13.03 1.34
CA GLU A 71 -7.27 12.58 1.84
C GLU A 71 -8.05 11.81 0.77
N ALA A 72 -8.05 12.28 -0.48
CA ALA A 72 -8.67 11.55 -1.58
C ALA A 72 -8.03 10.15 -1.79
N PHE A 73 -6.70 10.04 -1.68
CA PHE A 73 -6.04 8.73 -1.74
C PHE A 73 -6.41 7.82 -0.59
N LEU A 74 -6.60 8.33 0.64
CA LEU A 74 -7.09 7.53 1.76
C LEU A 74 -8.49 6.94 1.50
N TYR A 75 -9.38 7.69 0.84
CA TYR A 75 -10.69 7.14 0.43
C TYR A 75 -10.58 6.07 -0.65
N VAL A 76 -9.75 6.29 -1.68
CA VAL A 76 -9.47 5.29 -2.72
C VAL A 76 -8.85 4.04 -2.09
N GLU A 77 -7.96 4.23 -1.13
CA GLU A 77 -7.31 3.16 -0.41
C GLU A 77 -8.31 2.35 0.42
N LEU A 78 -9.20 3.02 1.17
CA LEU A 78 -10.25 2.36 1.94
C LEU A 78 -11.22 1.54 1.06
N LEU A 79 -11.70 2.14 -0.03
CA LEU A 79 -12.80 1.60 -0.82
C LEU A 79 -12.34 0.58 -1.87
N ILE A 80 -11.14 0.74 -2.42
CA ILE A 80 -10.65 -0.05 -3.55
C ILE A 80 -9.41 -0.84 -3.16
N GLN A 81 -8.39 -0.17 -2.63
CA GLN A 81 -7.11 -0.82 -2.38
C GLN A 81 -7.21 -1.85 -1.25
N LEU A 82 -7.89 -1.55 -0.13
CA LEU A 82 -8.03 -2.44 1.02
C LEU A 82 -8.65 -3.81 0.67
N PRO A 83 -9.83 -3.89 0.01
CA PRO A 83 -10.39 -5.19 -0.35
C PRO A 83 -9.49 -5.96 -1.31
N LEU A 84 -8.78 -5.27 -2.23
CA LEU A 84 -7.81 -5.91 -3.12
C LEU A 84 -6.59 -6.43 -2.35
N THR A 85 -6.03 -5.65 -1.41
CA THR A 85 -4.90 -6.04 -0.57
C THR A 85 -5.24 -7.27 0.27
N LEU A 86 -6.42 -7.29 0.90
CA LEU A 86 -6.91 -8.45 1.66
C LEU A 86 -7.02 -9.70 0.79
N TYR A 87 -7.63 -9.55 -0.38
CA TYR A 87 -7.77 -10.64 -1.34
C TYR A 87 -6.40 -11.16 -1.82
N LEU A 88 -5.46 -10.27 -2.14
CA LEU A 88 -4.13 -10.62 -2.60
C LEU A 88 -3.28 -11.26 -1.51
N ALA A 89 -3.33 -10.75 -0.27
CA ALA A 89 -2.64 -11.36 0.86
C ALA A 89 -3.08 -12.82 1.05
N TYR A 90 -4.39 -13.08 0.95
CA TYR A 90 -4.93 -14.43 1.00
C TYR A 90 -4.49 -15.31 -0.19
N LYS A 91 -4.59 -14.79 -1.43
CA LYS A 91 -4.28 -15.58 -2.64
C LYS A 91 -2.79 -15.85 -2.81
N LEU A 92 -1.95 -14.86 -2.59
CA LEU A 92 -0.48 -14.99 -2.70
C LEU A 92 0.10 -15.82 -1.55
N GLY A 93 -0.57 -15.85 -0.40
CA GLY A 93 -0.25 -16.77 0.70
C GLY A 93 -0.62 -18.23 0.43
N SER A 94 -1.41 -18.50 -0.61
CA SER A 94 -1.79 -19.87 -0.97
C SER A 94 -0.68 -20.59 -1.75
N MET A 95 -0.66 -21.92 -1.68
CA MET A 95 0.27 -22.75 -2.48
C MET A 95 -0.15 -22.88 -3.96
N LYS A 96 -1.27 -22.27 -4.35
CA LYS A 96 -1.83 -22.38 -5.71
C LYS A 96 -1.23 -21.30 -6.61
N PRO A 97 -0.97 -21.61 -7.90
CA PRO A 97 -0.63 -20.58 -8.88
C PRO A 97 -1.72 -19.51 -8.98
N THR A 98 -1.31 -18.32 -9.39
CA THR A 98 -2.22 -17.22 -9.70
C THR A 98 -3.17 -17.58 -10.85
N SER A 99 -4.41 -17.09 -10.77
CA SER A 99 -5.43 -17.21 -11.81
C SER A 99 -5.67 -15.84 -12.45
N GLY A 100 -6.36 -15.80 -13.59
CA GLY A 100 -6.71 -14.54 -14.27
C GLY A 100 -7.36 -13.51 -13.34
N PRO A 101 -8.37 -13.87 -12.52
CA PRO A 101 -8.92 -12.95 -11.52
C PRO A 101 -7.90 -12.43 -10.50
N THR A 102 -6.97 -13.28 -10.04
CA THR A 102 -5.91 -12.86 -9.11
C THR A 102 -4.93 -11.89 -9.76
N GLU A 103 -4.55 -12.15 -11.01
CA GLU A 103 -3.65 -11.27 -11.76
C GLU A 103 -4.33 -9.93 -12.05
N LEU A 104 -5.63 -9.91 -12.37
CA LEU A 104 -6.39 -8.67 -12.56
C LEU A 104 -6.46 -7.85 -11.27
N ALA A 105 -6.80 -8.49 -10.14
CA ALA A 105 -6.78 -7.83 -8.84
C ALA A 105 -5.37 -7.30 -8.50
N GLY A 106 -4.34 -8.10 -8.80
CA GLY A 106 -2.94 -7.74 -8.60
C GLY A 106 -2.51 -6.55 -9.44
N LEU A 107 -2.93 -6.47 -10.70
CA LEU A 107 -2.67 -5.36 -11.60
C LEU A 107 -3.31 -4.06 -11.07
N VAL A 108 -4.60 -4.10 -10.72
CA VAL A 108 -5.31 -2.91 -10.21
C VAL A 108 -4.69 -2.42 -8.91
N TYR A 109 -4.45 -3.32 -7.95
CA TYR A 109 -3.76 -3.01 -6.70
C TYR A 109 -2.40 -2.38 -6.96
N ALA A 110 -1.59 -3.00 -7.82
CA ALA A 110 -0.23 -2.57 -8.08
C ALA A 110 -0.17 -1.19 -8.73
N CYS A 111 -1.09 -0.87 -9.65
CA CYS A 111 -1.21 0.46 -10.24
C CYS A 111 -1.60 1.53 -9.21
N LEU A 112 -2.55 1.23 -8.32
CA LEU A 112 -2.97 2.17 -7.27
C LEU A 112 -1.85 2.45 -6.28
N THR A 113 -1.21 1.39 -5.76
CA THR A 113 -0.08 1.52 -4.83
C THR A 113 1.09 2.26 -5.49
N PHE A 114 1.45 1.91 -6.73
CA PHE A 114 2.50 2.62 -7.48
C PHE A 114 2.20 4.11 -7.59
N MET A 115 0.99 4.47 -8.03
CA MET A 115 0.60 5.86 -8.22
C MET A 115 0.61 6.64 -6.90
N GLY A 116 -0.01 6.10 -5.84
CA GLY A 116 -0.07 6.73 -4.53
C GLY A 116 1.32 6.91 -3.91
N SER A 117 2.13 5.85 -3.91
CA SER A 117 3.49 5.91 -3.38
C SER A 117 4.40 6.82 -4.20
N THR A 118 4.24 6.88 -5.53
CA THR A 118 4.99 7.81 -6.38
C THR A 118 4.62 9.26 -6.10
N ALA A 119 3.32 9.55 -5.92
CA ALA A 119 2.87 10.88 -5.55
C ALA A 119 3.48 11.32 -4.20
N CYS A 120 3.43 10.46 -3.19
CA CYS A 120 4.04 10.74 -1.89
C CYS A 120 5.56 10.87 -1.96
N ALA A 121 6.25 10.02 -2.72
CA ALA A 121 7.69 10.08 -2.91
C ALA A 121 8.11 11.39 -3.59
N TYR A 122 7.40 11.77 -4.65
CA TYR A 122 7.64 13.00 -5.38
C TYR A 122 7.40 14.21 -4.47
N ASP A 123 6.29 14.25 -3.74
CA ASP A 123 6.01 15.35 -2.81
C ASP A 123 7.08 15.43 -1.71
N ILE A 124 7.50 14.31 -1.09
CA ILE A 124 8.64 14.27 -0.15
C ILE A 124 9.92 14.82 -0.78
N TRP A 125 10.21 14.48 -2.03
CA TRP A 125 11.42 14.93 -2.73
C TRP A 125 11.48 16.45 -2.83
N TYR A 126 10.35 17.11 -3.09
CA TYR A 126 10.27 18.57 -3.18
C TYR A 126 9.90 19.26 -1.86
N MET A 127 9.55 18.50 -0.83
CA MET A 127 9.16 19.03 0.47
C MET A 127 10.32 19.76 1.16
N GLY A 128 10.00 20.94 1.70
CA GLY A 128 10.91 21.79 2.46
C GLY A 128 11.17 21.28 3.88
N ALA A 129 12.24 21.80 4.50
CA ALA A 129 12.66 21.42 5.85
C ALA A 129 11.68 21.82 6.96
N ASP A 130 10.75 22.74 6.64
CA ASP A 130 9.66 23.20 7.51
C ASP A 130 8.60 22.12 7.74
N LYS A 131 8.33 21.27 6.73
CA LYS A 131 7.38 20.15 6.83
C LYS A 131 8.06 18.82 7.15
N LEU A 132 9.25 18.58 6.59
CA LEU A 132 10.00 17.35 6.80
C LEU A 132 11.47 17.67 7.08
N ARG A 133 11.94 17.35 8.29
CA ARG A 133 13.35 17.55 8.64
C ARG A 133 14.26 16.80 7.68
N ALA A 134 15.36 17.44 7.28
CA ALA A 134 16.32 16.88 6.33
C ALA A 134 16.91 15.53 6.78
N GLU A 135 17.00 15.29 8.09
CA GLU A 135 17.52 14.04 8.67
C GLU A 135 16.62 12.83 8.41
N HIS A 136 15.29 13.01 8.39
CA HIS A 136 14.32 11.94 8.20
C HIS A 136 14.05 11.65 6.71
N LYS A 137 14.28 12.65 5.85
CA LYS A 137 13.94 12.59 4.42
C LYS A 137 14.56 11.40 3.68
N PRO A 138 15.85 11.03 3.86
CA PRO A 138 16.41 9.87 3.17
C PRO A 138 15.75 8.55 3.58
N GLN A 139 15.52 8.33 4.88
CA GLN A 139 14.87 7.12 5.38
C GLN A 139 13.44 7.02 4.85
N LEU A 140 12.69 8.12 4.89
CA LEU A 140 11.30 8.15 4.44
C LEU A 140 11.19 7.91 2.93
N PHE A 141 12.00 8.61 2.14
CA PHE A 141 11.99 8.46 0.68
C PHE A 141 12.49 7.09 0.24
N TRP A 142 13.71 6.71 0.60
CA TRP A 142 14.37 5.49 0.11
C TRP A 142 13.91 4.22 0.83
N GLY A 143 13.60 4.32 2.12
CA GLY A 143 13.24 3.18 2.95
C GLY A 143 11.74 2.89 3.01
N THR A 144 10.90 3.92 2.88
CA THR A 144 9.44 3.76 2.98
C THR A 144 8.75 3.93 1.64
N TYR A 145 8.80 5.09 0.99
CA TYR A 145 7.93 5.33 -0.17
C TYR A 145 8.42 4.72 -1.48
N LEU A 146 9.73 4.81 -1.76
CA LEU A 146 10.26 4.32 -3.03
C LEU A 146 10.09 2.80 -3.23
N PRO A 147 10.30 1.93 -2.23
CA PRO A 147 10.05 0.49 -2.39
C PRO A 147 8.59 0.19 -2.79
N PHE A 148 7.63 0.93 -2.23
CA PHE A 148 6.21 0.81 -2.56
C PHE A 148 5.82 1.51 -3.86
N ALA A 149 6.71 2.30 -4.47
CA ALA A 149 6.56 2.69 -5.87
C ALA A 149 7.14 1.61 -6.80
N VAL A 150 8.40 1.23 -6.58
CA VAL A 150 9.14 0.38 -7.52
C VAL A 150 8.60 -1.05 -7.57
N ILE A 151 8.37 -1.69 -6.41
CA ILE A 151 7.94 -3.09 -6.41
C ILE A 151 6.52 -3.23 -6.99
N PRO A 152 5.54 -2.38 -6.64
CA PRO A 152 4.24 -2.37 -7.31
C PRO A 152 4.32 -2.05 -8.80
N ALA A 153 5.21 -1.16 -9.26
CA ALA A 153 5.39 -0.97 -10.71
C ALA A 153 5.83 -2.28 -11.42
N LEU A 154 6.77 -3.02 -10.83
CA LEU A 154 7.20 -4.32 -11.35
C LEU A 154 6.08 -5.36 -11.28
N MET A 155 5.30 -5.37 -10.20
CA MET A 155 4.14 -6.25 -10.06
C MET A 155 3.08 -5.94 -11.13
N ALA A 156 2.78 -4.67 -11.40
CA ALA A 156 1.82 -4.27 -12.42
C ALA A 156 2.24 -4.79 -13.80
N VAL A 157 3.50 -4.62 -14.19
CA VAL A 157 4.02 -5.14 -15.46
C VAL A 157 3.91 -6.67 -15.51
N ASP A 158 4.31 -7.38 -14.45
CA ASP A 158 4.22 -8.84 -14.41
C ASP A 158 2.77 -9.35 -14.54
N MET A 159 1.85 -8.78 -13.77
CA MET A 159 0.44 -9.17 -13.82
C MET A 159 -0.19 -8.86 -15.17
N TYR A 160 0.13 -7.70 -15.77
CA TYR A 160 -0.30 -7.34 -17.11
C TYR A 160 0.16 -8.36 -18.16
N LEU A 161 1.44 -8.73 -18.16
CA LEU A 161 1.99 -9.68 -19.14
C LEU A 161 1.35 -11.07 -19.02
N ARG A 162 1.06 -11.54 -17.80
CA ARG A 162 0.38 -12.81 -17.57
C ARG A 162 -1.08 -12.78 -18.03
N LEU A 163 -1.80 -11.70 -17.72
CA LEU A 163 -3.16 -11.49 -18.20
C LEU A 163 -3.23 -11.46 -19.72
N LEU A 164 -2.30 -10.74 -20.34
CA LEU A 164 -2.22 -10.63 -21.79
C LEU A 164 -2.00 -12.00 -22.45
N ALA A 165 -1.10 -12.82 -21.91
CA ALA A 165 -0.90 -14.19 -22.39
C ALA A 165 -2.19 -15.02 -22.31
N ARG A 166 -2.95 -14.93 -21.20
CA ARG A 166 -4.24 -15.64 -21.06
C ARG A 166 -5.30 -15.18 -22.05
N VAL A 167 -5.31 -13.89 -22.39
CA VAL A 167 -6.22 -13.34 -23.41
C VAL A 167 -5.85 -13.90 -24.79
N TYR A 168 -4.56 -14.03 -25.11
CA TYR A 168 -4.12 -14.63 -26.38
C TYR A 168 -4.36 -16.13 -26.46
N ASP A 169 -4.17 -16.86 -25.37
CA ASP A 169 -4.34 -18.32 -25.31
C ASP A 169 -5.82 -18.75 -25.27
N HIS A 170 -6.75 -17.79 -25.10
CA HIS A 170 -8.18 -18.08 -25.13
C HIS A 170 -8.60 -18.38 -26.59
N PRO A 171 -9.01 -19.62 -26.92
CA PRO A 171 -9.49 -19.93 -28.26
C PRO A 171 -10.71 -19.05 -28.56
N LYS A 172 -10.72 -18.39 -29.72
CA LYS A 172 -11.90 -17.70 -30.25
C LYS A 172 -13.03 -18.73 -30.30
N ARG A 173 -14.02 -18.60 -29.40
CA ARG A 173 -15.23 -19.42 -29.50
C ARG A 173 -15.92 -19.04 -30.82
N PRO A 174 -16.27 -20.01 -31.68
CA PRO A 174 -17.02 -19.76 -32.91
C PRO A 174 -18.40 -19.19 -32.61
#